data_AF-F8NWX1-F1
#
_entry.id   AF-F8NWX1-F1
#
_cell.length_a   1.000
_cell.length_b   1.000
_cell.length_c   1.000
_cell.angle_alpha   90.00
_cell.angle_beta   90.00
_cell.angle_gamma   90.00
#
_symmetry.space_group_name_H-M   'P 1'
#
loop_
_entity.id
_entity.type
_entity.pdbx_description
1 polymer ?
#
loop_
_entity_poly.entity_id
_entity_poly.type
_entity_poly.pdbx_seq_one_letter_code
_entity_poly.pdbx_strand_id
1 'polypeptide(L)'
;MYPTPQEKAAVEAAEKLMVETMARYDPSHDAFHVERVRKTALSIARALPSQKPDLLVVELAALLHDVLDKKYVSAAEAADPYKFFLPFFEQLASGLDLDLLTDGRGRQISKIVENVSWTTEKNCAKCPLHAPPGSTANESTAIQHFHDKLLHIQGRLKTEPGKRMGTKRHQVILDFLASIEEEYQTD
;
A
#
# COMPACT_ATOMS: atom_id res chain seq x y z
N MET A 1 -20.82 7.87 -15.20
CA MET A 1 -20.34 8.25 -13.85
C MET A 1 -19.80 6.97 -13.23
N TYR A 2 -18.54 6.95 -12.81
CA TYR A 2 -17.91 5.76 -12.22
C TYR A 2 -18.55 5.40 -10.87
N PRO A 3 -18.78 4.12 -10.55
CA PRO A 3 -18.56 2.94 -11.40
C PRO A 3 -19.78 2.59 -12.28
N THR A 4 -19.55 1.98 -13.45
CA THR A 4 -20.55 1.22 -14.19
C THR A 4 -20.91 -0.08 -13.44
N PRO A 5 -22.01 -0.78 -13.79
CA PRO A 5 -22.34 -2.07 -13.19
C PRO A 5 -21.21 -3.12 -13.33
N GLN A 6 -20.57 -3.17 -14.50
CA GLN A 6 -19.45 -4.07 -14.79
C GLN A 6 -18.22 -3.71 -13.94
N GLU A 7 -17.88 -2.41 -13.85
CA GLU A 7 -16.79 -1.92 -13.01
C GLU A 7 -17.03 -2.24 -11.53
N LYS A 8 -18.27 -2.07 -11.06
CA LYS A 8 -18.66 -2.41 -9.70
C LYS A 8 -18.48 -3.90 -9.42
N ALA A 9 -18.93 -4.78 -10.32
CA ALA A 9 -18.75 -6.22 -10.16
C ALA A 9 -17.28 -6.65 -10.18
N ALA A 10 -16.44 -5.99 -10.99
CA ALA A 10 -15.00 -6.22 -10.99
C ALA A 10 -14.33 -5.81 -9.66
N VAL A 11 -14.76 -4.67 -9.09
CA VAL A 11 -14.30 -4.21 -7.77
C VAL A 11 -14.73 -5.18 -6.68
N GLU A 12 -15.96 -5.68 -6.70
CA GLU A 12 -16.46 -6.68 -5.76
C GLU A 12 -15.66 -8.00 -5.85
N ALA A 13 -15.31 -8.44 -7.06
CA ALA A 13 -14.47 -9.61 -7.27
C ALA A 13 -13.04 -9.41 -6.72
N ALA A 14 -12.44 -8.24 -6.95
CA ALA A 14 -11.13 -7.90 -6.39
C ALA A 14 -11.16 -7.81 -4.86
N GLU A 15 -12.22 -7.24 -4.29
CA GLU A 15 -12.43 -7.15 -2.85
C GLU A 15 -12.54 -8.54 -2.21
N LYS A 16 -13.28 -9.46 -2.84
CA LYS A 16 -13.34 -10.85 -2.38
C LYS A 16 -11.96 -11.52 -2.37
N LEU A 17 -11.21 -11.41 -3.48
CA LEU A 17 -9.84 -11.95 -3.57
C LEU A 17 -8.92 -11.36 -2.50
N MET A 18 -9.01 -10.05 -2.28
CA MET A 18 -8.26 -9.35 -1.25
C MET A 18 -8.60 -9.87 0.15
N VAL A 19 -9.88 -9.94 0.52
CA VAL A 19 -10.31 -10.41 1.84
C VAL A 19 -9.85 -11.85 2.11
N GLU A 20 -10.03 -12.73 1.13
CA GLU A 20 -9.58 -14.14 1.24
C GLU A 20 -8.06 -14.24 1.41
N THR A 21 -7.31 -13.36 0.74
CA THR A 21 -5.84 -13.32 0.84
C THR A 21 -5.38 -12.78 2.20
N MET A 22 -5.88 -11.61 2.59
CA MET A 22 -5.46 -10.88 3.78
C MET A 22 -5.87 -11.60 5.09
N ALA A 23 -6.87 -12.47 5.05
CA ALA A 23 -7.25 -13.32 6.20
C ALA A 23 -6.09 -14.20 6.72
N ARG A 24 -5.05 -14.40 5.91
CA ARG A 24 -3.85 -15.17 6.26
C ARG A 24 -2.69 -14.31 6.77
N TYR A 25 -2.79 -12.99 6.64
CA TYR A 25 -1.72 -12.05 6.96
C TYR A 25 -1.84 -11.56 8.40
N ASP A 26 -0.79 -10.91 8.91
CA ASP A 26 -0.84 -10.34 10.26
C ASP A 26 -1.66 -9.02 10.28
N PRO A 27 -2.06 -8.53 11.47
CA PRO A 27 -2.93 -7.36 11.60
C PRO A 27 -2.42 -6.07 10.94
N SER A 28 -1.12 -5.98 10.62
CA SER A 28 -0.58 -4.80 9.93
C SER A 28 -0.92 -4.75 8.43
N HIS A 29 -1.31 -5.89 7.83
CA HIS A 29 -1.71 -6.05 6.42
C HIS A 29 -3.09 -6.70 6.29
N ASP A 30 -4.03 -6.34 7.17
CA ASP A 30 -5.39 -6.86 7.14
C ASP A 30 -6.28 -6.20 6.07
N ALA A 31 -7.51 -6.69 5.90
CA ALA A 31 -8.46 -6.10 4.96
C ALA A 31 -8.79 -4.63 5.30
N PHE A 32 -8.76 -4.25 6.57
CA PHE A 32 -9.01 -2.87 7.00
C PHE A 32 -7.88 -1.92 6.59
N HIS A 33 -6.63 -2.39 6.57
CA HIS A 33 -5.51 -1.67 5.99
C HIS A 33 -5.79 -1.35 4.52
N VAL A 34 -6.09 -2.37 3.72
CA VAL A 34 -6.31 -2.22 2.28
C VAL A 34 -7.50 -1.30 1.99
N GLU A 35 -8.58 -1.37 2.77
CA GLU A 35 -9.70 -0.43 2.65
C GLU A 35 -9.30 1.04 2.85
N ARG A 36 -8.46 1.34 3.85
CA ARG A 36 -7.99 2.71 4.09
C ARG A 36 -7.14 3.20 2.92
N VAL A 37 -6.32 2.33 2.33
CA VAL A 37 -5.52 2.62 1.13
C VAL A 37 -6.44 2.91 -0.05
N ARG A 38 -7.41 2.04 -0.34
CA ARG A 38 -8.44 2.23 -1.40
C ARG A 38 -9.16 3.57 -1.27
N LYS A 39 -9.71 3.87 -0.08
CA LYS A 39 -10.44 5.12 0.18
C LYS A 39 -9.54 6.35 -0.01
N THR A 40 -8.29 6.26 0.45
CA THR A 40 -7.30 7.35 0.29
C THR A 40 -6.93 7.55 -1.17
N ALA A 41 -6.66 6.47 -1.92
CA ALA A 41 -6.27 6.51 -3.32
C ALA A 41 -7.36 7.14 -4.18
N LEU A 42 -8.63 6.73 -3.99
CA LEU A 42 -9.78 7.32 -4.68
C LEU A 42 -10.00 8.79 -4.32
N SER A 43 -9.83 9.16 -3.06
CA SER A 43 -9.92 10.56 -2.61
C SER A 43 -8.87 11.43 -3.31
N ILE A 44 -7.62 10.97 -3.35
CA ILE A 44 -6.52 11.65 -4.04
C ILE A 44 -6.83 11.76 -5.54
N ALA A 45 -7.21 10.65 -6.18
CA ALA A 45 -7.49 10.61 -7.62
C ALA A 45 -8.61 11.59 -8.02
N ARG A 46 -9.68 11.68 -7.23
CA ARG A 46 -10.80 12.61 -7.45
C ARG A 46 -10.41 14.07 -7.23
N ALA A 47 -9.46 14.33 -6.32
CA ALA A 47 -9.01 15.68 -5.98
C ALA A 47 -7.92 16.24 -6.92
N LEU A 48 -7.46 15.46 -7.92
CA LEU A 48 -6.48 15.94 -8.90
C LEU A 48 -7.11 17.01 -9.82
N PRO A 49 -6.49 18.20 -9.95
CA PRO A 49 -7.04 19.29 -10.77
C PRO A 49 -6.88 19.04 -12.27
N SER A 50 -5.86 18.26 -12.66
CA SER A 50 -5.51 17.94 -14.05
C SER A 50 -5.09 16.47 -14.15
N GLN A 51 -5.27 15.85 -15.32
CA GLN A 51 -4.94 14.44 -15.58
C GLN A 51 -5.67 13.48 -14.63
N LYS A 52 -7.00 13.38 -14.80
CA LYS A 52 -7.81 12.44 -14.03
C LYS A 52 -7.41 11.01 -14.42
N PRO A 53 -6.89 10.20 -13.48
CA PRO A 53 -6.57 8.81 -13.76
C PRO A 53 -7.85 7.99 -13.96
N ASP A 54 -7.71 6.83 -14.61
CA ASP A 54 -8.77 5.82 -14.63
C ASP A 54 -9.02 5.34 -13.19
N LEU A 55 -10.25 5.60 -12.69
CA LEU A 55 -10.62 5.27 -11.32
C LEU A 55 -10.71 3.77 -11.07
N LEU A 56 -11.08 2.97 -12.09
CA LEU A 56 -11.08 1.52 -11.98
C LEU A 56 -9.65 1.01 -11.77
N VAL A 57 -8.71 1.50 -12.58
CA VAL A 57 -7.29 1.11 -12.46
C VAL A 57 -6.75 1.46 -11.08
N VAL A 58 -7.04 2.68 -10.59
CA VAL A 58 -6.62 3.12 -9.25
C VAL A 58 -7.22 2.23 -8.16
N GLU A 59 -8.51 1.91 -8.25
CA GLU A 59 -9.22 1.12 -7.25
C GLU A 59 -8.76 -0.34 -7.22
N LEU A 60 -8.65 -0.98 -8.39
CA LEU A 60 -8.16 -2.35 -8.50
C LEU A 60 -6.70 -2.46 -8.06
N ALA A 61 -5.83 -1.52 -8.47
CA ALA A 61 -4.44 -1.51 -8.02
C ALA A 61 -4.34 -1.33 -6.50
N ALA A 62 -5.17 -0.48 -5.89
CA ALA A 62 -5.20 -0.30 -4.44
C ALA A 62 -5.71 -1.54 -3.71
N LEU A 63 -6.70 -2.25 -4.23
CA LEU A 63 -7.20 -3.49 -3.63
C LEU A 63 -6.18 -4.64 -3.71
N LEU A 64 -5.41 -4.71 -4.79
CA LEU A 64 -4.52 -5.83 -5.07
C LEU A 64 -3.06 -5.57 -4.65
N HIS A 65 -2.71 -4.36 -4.19
CA HIS A 65 -1.32 -3.97 -3.97
C HIS A 65 -0.53 -4.88 -3.02
N ASP A 66 -1.18 -5.37 -1.97
CA ASP A 66 -0.54 -6.21 -0.95
C ASP A 66 -0.76 -7.70 -1.18
N VAL A 67 -1.55 -8.11 -2.19
CA VAL A 67 -1.84 -9.53 -2.45
C VAL A 67 -0.57 -10.34 -2.79
N LEU A 68 0.44 -9.67 -3.33
CA LEU A 68 1.74 -10.25 -3.68
C LEU A 68 2.88 -9.71 -2.80
N ASP A 69 2.59 -9.32 -1.57
CA ASP A 69 3.64 -8.86 -0.68
C ASP A 69 4.65 -9.98 -0.42
N LYS A 70 5.92 -9.68 -0.69
CA LYS A 70 7.06 -10.61 -0.66
C LYS A 70 7.29 -11.25 0.71
N LYS A 71 6.68 -10.71 1.77
CA LYS A 71 6.72 -11.30 3.12
C LYS A 71 5.88 -12.57 3.22
N TYR A 72 4.83 -12.71 2.42
CA TYR A 72 3.85 -13.81 2.54
C TYR A 72 3.75 -14.70 1.32
N VAL A 73 4.21 -14.26 0.15
CA VAL A 73 4.22 -15.07 -1.08
C VAL A 73 5.62 -15.57 -1.39
N SER A 74 5.72 -16.70 -2.10
CA SER A 74 7.01 -17.23 -2.53
C SER A 74 7.67 -16.31 -3.56
N ALA A 75 9.01 -16.38 -3.67
CA ALA A 75 9.74 -15.63 -4.69
C ALA A 75 9.27 -15.97 -6.12
N ALA A 76 8.78 -17.20 -6.35
CA ALA A 76 8.23 -17.62 -7.63
C ALA A 76 6.88 -16.96 -7.94
N GLU A 77 6.02 -16.78 -6.94
CA GLU A 77 4.73 -16.09 -7.08
C GLU A 77 4.90 -14.58 -7.26
N ALA A 78 5.83 -13.98 -6.52
CA ALA A 78 6.14 -12.55 -6.65
C ALA A 78 6.93 -12.19 -7.94
N ALA A 79 7.45 -13.17 -8.68
CA ALA A 79 8.30 -12.94 -9.85
C ALA A 79 7.54 -12.36 -11.05
N ASP A 80 6.27 -12.72 -11.21
CA ASP A 80 5.43 -12.25 -12.30
C ASP A 80 4.01 -11.91 -11.82
N PRO A 81 3.81 -10.69 -11.31
CA PRO A 81 2.50 -10.23 -10.88
C PRO A 81 1.44 -10.29 -11.97
N TYR A 82 1.82 -10.10 -13.24
CA TYR A 82 0.85 -10.16 -14.34
C TYR A 82 0.34 -11.59 -14.54
N LYS A 83 1.24 -12.57 -14.57
CA LYS A 83 0.86 -13.98 -14.68
C LYS A 83 0.02 -14.43 -13.49
N PHE A 84 0.31 -13.93 -12.28
CA PHE A 84 -0.48 -14.24 -11.09
C PHE A 84 -1.93 -13.72 -11.20
N PHE A 85 -2.13 -12.48 -11.67
CA PHE A 85 -3.46 -11.90 -11.83
C PHE A 85 -4.16 -12.25 -13.15
N LEU A 86 -3.48 -12.95 -14.08
CA LEU A 86 -4.04 -13.31 -15.38
C LEU A 86 -5.37 -14.08 -15.25
N PRO A 87 -5.52 -15.11 -14.40
CA PRO A 87 -6.79 -15.81 -14.25
C PRO A 87 -7.92 -14.89 -13.73
N PHE A 88 -7.58 -13.93 -12.87
CA PHE A 88 -8.53 -12.93 -12.40
C PHE A 88 -9.02 -12.04 -13.55
N PHE A 89 -8.11 -11.53 -14.38
CA PHE A 89 -8.48 -10.70 -15.53
C PHE A 89 -9.25 -11.49 -16.61
N GLU A 90 -8.93 -12.76 -16.86
CA GLU A 90 -9.68 -13.64 -17.77
C GLU A 90 -11.11 -13.89 -17.28
N GLN A 91 -11.29 -14.03 -15.97
CA GLN A 91 -12.63 -14.15 -15.36
C GLN A 91 -13.46 -12.88 -15.56
N LEU A 92 -12.84 -11.69 -15.44
CA LEU A 92 -13.54 -10.43 -15.69
C LEU A 92 -13.93 -10.26 -17.16
N ALA A 93 -13.03 -10.61 -18.09
CA ALA A 93 -13.28 -10.53 -19.52
C ALA A 93 -14.43 -11.45 -19.97
N SER A 94 -14.43 -12.70 -19.51
CA SER A 94 -15.46 -13.69 -19.87
C SER A 94 -16.78 -13.52 -19.13
N GLY A 95 -16.75 -13.06 -17.88
CA GLY A 95 -17.93 -13.01 -17.01
C GLY A 95 -18.67 -11.67 -16.97
N LEU A 96 -17.99 -10.55 -17.26
CA LEU A 96 -18.52 -9.20 -17.03
C LEU A 96 -18.45 -8.28 -18.25
N ASP A 97 -18.03 -8.77 -19.42
CA ASP A 97 -17.81 -7.94 -20.62
C ASP A 97 -16.84 -6.77 -20.34
N LEU A 98 -15.89 -6.99 -19.42
CA LEU A 98 -14.88 -6.02 -19.02
C LEU A 98 -13.50 -6.57 -19.34
N ASP A 99 -13.07 -6.38 -20.58
CA ASP A 99 -11.81 -6.91 -21.09
C ASP A 99 -10.61 -6.01 -20.74
N LEU A 100 -10.12 -6.18 -19.50
CA LEU A 100 -8.91 -5.52 -19.02
C LEU A 100 -7.62 -6.06 -19.68
N LEU A 101 -7.69 -7.18 -20.41
CA LEU A 101 -6.54 -7.78 -21.06
C LEU A 101 -6.23 -7.05 -22.37
N THR A 102 -7.26 -6.89 -23.20
CA THR A 102 -7.12 -6.28 -24.54
C THR A 102 -6.96 -4.77 -24.44
N ASP A 103 -7.63 -4.11 -23.49
CA ASP A 103 -7.49 -2.65 -23.30
C ASP A 103 -6.19 -2.23 -22.59
N GLY A 104 -5.40 -3.21 -22.12
CA GLY A 104 -4.09 -3.01 -21.50
C GLY A 104 -4.11 -2.61 -20.02
N ARG A 105 -5.29 -2.38 -19.42
CA ARG A 105 -5.41 -1.98 -18.01
C ARG A 105 -4.94 -3.06 -17.05
N GLY A 106 -5.13 -4.34 -17.37
CA GLY A 106 -4.62 -5.46 -16.59
C GLY A 106 -3.10 -5.41 -16.42
N ARG A 107 -2.35 -5.15 -17.51
CA ARG A 107 -0.88 -4.96 -17.44
C ARG A 107 -0.51 -3.73 -16.62
N GLN A 108 -1.27 -2.64 -16.76
CA GLN A 108 -1.04 -1.42 -16.00
C GLN A 108 -1.24 -1.66 -14.49
N ILE A 109 -2.30 -2.36 -14.10
CA ILE A 109 -2.59 -2.73 -12.71
C ILE A 109 -1.45 -3.58 -12.14
N SER A 110 -1.06 -4.67 -12.82
CA SER A 110 0.04 -5.53 -12.37
C SER A 110 1.37 -4.77 -12.23
N LYS A 111 1.65 -3.85 -13.16
CA LYS A 111 2.85 -2.99 -13.08
C LYS A 111 2.81 -2.05 -11.88
N ILE A 112 1.63 -1.51 -11.51
CA ILE A 112 1.49 -0.69 -10.31
C ILE A 112 1.77 -1.56 -9.07
N VAL A 113 1.12 -2.72 -8.95
CA VAL A 113 1.30 -3.66 -7.82
C VAL A 113 2.76 -4.06 -7.64
N GLU A 114 3.50 -4.29 -8.72
CA GLU A 114 4.93 -4.61 -8.65
C GLU A 114 5.80 -3.48 -8.07
N ASN A 115 5.38 -2.21 -8.23
CA ASN A 115 6.22 -1.03 -8.01
C ASN A 115 5.79 -0.14 -6.83
N VAL A 116 4.91 -0.63 -5.94
CA VAL A 116 4.39 0.15 -4.79
C VAL A 116 5.06 -0.17 -3.46
N SER A 117 5.76 -1.30 -3.33
CA SER A 117 6.40 -1.71 -2.07
C SER A 117 7.79 -1.08 -1.88
N TRP A 118 8.13 -0.75 -0.63
CA TRP A 118 9.46 -0.24 -0.26
C TRP A 118 10.32 -1.39 0.28
N THR A 119 11.22 -1.88 -0.57
CA THR A 119 11.93 -3.16 -0.44
C THR A 119 12.98 -3.24 0.68
N THR A 120 13.27 -2.15 1.38
CA THR A 120 14.33 -2.08 2.41
C THR A 120 13.80 -2.25 3.84
N GLU A 121 12.62 -2.83 4.00
CA GLU A 121 11.99 -2.99 5.31
C GLU A 121 12.63 -4.14 6.10
N LYS A 122 13.44 -3.82 7.11
CA LYS A 122 13.77 -4.78 8.18
C LYS A 122 12.49 -5.04 8.97
N ASN A 123 12.08 -6.30 9.06
CA ASN A 123 10.84 -6.67 9.76
C ASN A 123 11.02 -6.47 11.27
N CYS A 124 10.52 -5.35 11.80
CA CYS A 124 10.80 -4.89 13.17
C CYS A 124 9.64 -5.12 14.16
N ALA A 125 8.77 -6.10 13.91
CA ALA A 125 7.61 -6.37 14.79
C ALA A 125 8.00 -6.80 16.23
N LYS A 126 9.26 -7.16 16.47
CA LYS A 126 9.80 -7.59 17.78
C LYS A 126 10.96 -6.74 18.28
N CYS A 127 11.18 -5.59 17.67
CA CYS A 127 12.27 -4.70 18.04
C CYS A 127 11.95 -3.95 19.34
N PRO A 128 12.95 -3.68 20.20
CA PRO A 128 12.76 -2.73 21.29
C PRO A 128 12.34 -1.36 20.74
N LEU A 129 11.55 -0.62 21.52
CA LEU A 129 11.11 0.73 21.12
C LEU A 129 12.30 1.64 20.86
N HIS A 130 13.22 1.69 21.82
CA HIS A 130 14.45 2.48 21.84
C HIS A 130 15.55 1.68 22.53
N ALA A 131 16.81 2.03 22.30
CA ALA A 131 17.94 1.47 23.04
C ALA A 131 18.96 2.58 23.41
N PRO A 132 19.70 2.43 24.53
CA PRO A 132 20.57 3.50 25.02
C PRO A 132 21.68 3.87 24.03
N PRO A 133 22.17 5.13 24.05
CA PRO A 133 23.31 5.55 23.25
C PRO A 133 24.53 4.63 23.48
N GLY A 134 25.07 4.05 22.41
CA GLY A 134 26.23 3.14 22.46
C GLY A 134 25.90 1.64 22.55
N SER A 135 24.62 1.25 22.59
CA SER A 135 24.25 -0.17 22.48
C SER A 135 24.29 -0.67 21.03
N THR A 136 24.70 -1.92 20.83
CA THR A 136 24.64 -2.59 19.51
C THR A 136 23.20 -2.86 19.03
N ALA A 137 22.19 -2.57 19.85
CA ALA A 137 20.77 -2.76 19.53
C ALA A 137 20.13 -1.52 18.86
N ASN A 138 20.86 -0.38 18.78
CA ASN A 138 20.34 0.87 18.19
C ASN A 138 19.94 0.71 16.72
N GLU A 139 20.63 -0.13 15.95
CA GLU A 139 20.38 -0.36 14.52
C GLU A 139 19.14 -1.22 14.21
N SER A 140 18.41 -1.65 15.25
CA SER A 140 17.23 -2.51 15.14
C SER A 140 16.15 -2.15 16.16
N THR A 141 15.92 -0.84 16.38
CA THR A 141 14.82 -0.35 17.23
C THR A 141 13.62 0.09 16.39
N ALA A 142 12.45 0.18 17.01
CA ALA A 142 11.28 0.78 16.36
C ALA A 142 11.53 2.26 16.02
N ILE A 143 12.15 3.04 16.90
CA ILE A 143 12.53 4.44 16.64
C ILE A 143 13.50 4.56 15.46
N GLN A 144 14.49 3.68 15.35
CA GLN A 144 15.39 3.67 14.21
C GLN A 144 14.64 3.42 12.89
N HIS A 145 13.58 2.60 12.89
CA HIS A 145 12.73 2.41 11.72
C HIS A 145 12.01 3.71 11.28
N PHE A 146 11.66 4.60 12.21
CA PHE A 146 11.13 5.92 11.85
C PHE A 146 12.15 6.71 11.02
N HIS A 147 13.42 6.71 11.44
CA HIS A 147 14.51 7.40 10.73
C HIS A 147 14.87 6.72 9.42
N ASP A 148 14.99 5.40 9.41
CA ASP A 148 15.37 4.63 8.22
C ASP A 148 14.32 4.76 7.11
N LYS A 149 13.03 4.81 7.48
CA LYS A 149 11.90 4.73 6.55
C LYS A 149 10.91 5.87 6.67
N LEU A 150 10.20 5.95 7.80
CA LEU A 150 8.92 6.65 7.87
C LEU A 150 9.07 8.16 7.62
N LEU A 151 10.16 8.77 8.10
CA LEU A 151 10.46 10.17 7.88
C LEU A 151 10.73 10.50 6.40
N HIS A 152 11.20 9.54 5.60
CA HIS A 152 11.49 9.75 4.18
C HIS A 152 10.26 9.65 3.27
N ILE A 153 9.13 9.10 3.76
CA ILE A 153 7.94 8.86 2.93
C ILE A 153 7.35 10.18 2.41
N GLN A 154 7.27 11.21 3.25
CA GLN A 154 6.65 12.49 2.88
C GLN A 154 7.36 13.15 1.70
N GLY A 155 8.69 13.12 1.66
CA GLY A 155 9.50 13.63 0.54
C GLY A 155 9.36 12.86 -0.78
N ARG A 156 8.76 11.66 -0.76
CA ARG A 156 8.57 10.81 -1.95
C ARG A 156 7.16 10.87 -2.54
N LEU A 157 6.22 11.56 -1.88
CA LEU A 157 4.83 11.70 -2.34
C LEU A 157 4.75 12.46 -3.66
N LYS A 158 3.98 11.92 -4.61
CA LYS A 158 3.97 12.40 -6.00
C LYS A 158 2.89 13.46 -6.27
N THR A 159 1.70 13.28 -5.72
CA THR A 159 0.54 14.13 -6.01
C THR A 159 0.42 15.27 -5.01
N GLU A 160 -0.04 16.44 -5.44
CA GLU A 160 -0.25 17.58 -4.53
C GLU A 160 -1.25 17.29 -3.40
N PRO A 161 -2.42 16.66 -3.63
CA PRO A 161 -3.28 16.22 -2.54
C PRO A 161 -2.58 15.24 -1.59
N GLY A 162 -1.79 14.30 -2.13
CA GLY A 162 -1.00 13.35 -1.36
C GLY A 162 0.02 14.05 -0.46
N LYS A 163 0.80 15.00 -1.00
CA LYS A 163 1.78 15.79 -0.24
C LYS A 163 1.14 16.59 0.90
N ARG A 164 -0.04 17.19 0.67
CA ARG A 164 -0.78 17.91 1.73
C ARG A 164 -1.19 16.97 2.87
N MET A 165 -1.71 15.78 2.53
CA MET A 165 -2.04 14.77 3.54
C MET A 165 -0.79 14.26 4.28
N GLY A 166 0.28 13.98 3.53
CA GLY A 166 1.54 13.49 4.05
C GLY A 166 2.20 14.47 5.01
N THR A 167 2.15 15.77 4.73
CA THR A 167 2.71 16.81 5.60
C THR A 167 2.05 16.81 6.98
N LYS A 168 0.71 16.70 7.04
CA LYS A 168 -0.01 16.60 8.32
C LYS A 168 0.37 15.34 9.11
N ARG A 169 0.45 14.20 8.44
CA ARG A 169 0.83 12.93 9.08
C ARG A 169 2.29 12.91 9.52
N HIS A 170 3.17 13.54 8.75
CA HIS A 170 4.58 13.68 9.09
C HIS A 170 4.77 14.52 10.34
N GLN A 171 3.99 15.61 10.51
CA GLN A 171 4.05 16.41 11.73
C GLN A 171 3.70 15.58 12.97
N VAL A 172 2.66 14.76 12.92
CA VAL A 172 2.29 13.85 14.03
C VAL A 172 3.44 12.89 14.39
N ILE A 173 4.18 12.42 13.39
CA ILE A 173 5.35 11.57 13.61
C ILE A 173 6.46 12.35 14.33
N LEU A 174 6.74 13.59 13.91
CA LEU A 174 7.74 14.44 14.55
C LEU A 174 7.37 14.76 15.99
N ASP A 175 6.10 15.10 16.23
CA ASP A 175 5.60 15.40 17.58
C ASP A 175 5.72 14.17 18.49
N PHE A 176 5.38 12.98 17.98
CA PHE A 176 5.57 11.73 18.71
C PHE A 176 7.04 11.46 19.05
N LEU A 177 7.97 11.61 18.09
CA LEU A 177 9.39 11.41 18.33
C LEU A 177 9.95 12.42 19.35
N ALA A 178 9.48 13.67 19.31
CA ALA A 178 9.86 14.69 20.29
C ALA A 178 9.39 14.31 21.70
N SER A 179 8.15 13.86 21.87
CA SER A 179 7.64 13.40 23.18
C SER A 179 8.44 12.22 23.73
N ILE A 180 8.81 11.27 22.87
CA ILE A 180 9.65 10.13 23.29
C ILE A 180 11.05 10.59 23.72
N GLU A 181 11.66 11.53 23.01
CA GLU A 181 12.97 12.08 23.40
C GLU A 181 12.89 12.83 24.74
N GLU A 182 11.84 13.62 24.96
CA GLU A 182 11.58 14.31 26.24
C GLU A 182 11.42 13.32 27.39
N GLU A 183 10.67 12.23 27.21
CA GLU A 183 10.54 11.17 28.22
C GLU A 183 11.88 10.54 28.60
N TYR A 184 12.80 10.37 27.64
CA TYR A 184 14.13 9.80 27.90
C TYR A 184 15.13 10.77 28.53
N GLN A 185 14.96 12.08 28.29
CA GLN A 185 15.82 13.13 28.85
C GLN A 185 15.35 13.63 30.22
N THR A 186 14.22 13.15 30.73
CA THR A 186 13.70 13.53 32.04
C THR A 186 14.48 12.83 33.16
N ASP A 187 15.09 13.61 34.06
CA ASP A 187 15.83 13.15 35.25
C ASP A 187 14.93 12.48 36.32
#